data_AF-A0A9C7UZI1-F1
#
_entry.id   AF-A0A9C7UZI1-F1
#
_cell.length_a   1.000
_cell.length_b   1.000
_cell.length_c   1.000
_cell.angle_alpha   90.00
_cell.angle_beta   90.00
_cell.angle_gamma   90.00
#
_symmetry.space_group_name_H-M   'P 1'
#
loop_
_entity.id
_entity.type
_entity.pdbx_description
1 polymer ?
#
loop_
_entity_poly.entity_id
_entity_poly.type
_entity_poly.pdbx_seq_one_letter_code
_entity_poly.pdbx_strand_id
1 'polypeptide(L)'
;MVYRIYVEKKPQFAVDGGAVLSDLNVALGITSVENVRVINRYDCEKLPEENFKAAIPTVFSEPPVDEVFYDLPELAADERMFAVEFLPGQFDQRADSAAQCIQMLCPGERPVVKYAKIYVLKGKITDDEFARIKHYLINAVESRECGFDKYDTLEVKYTIPTTVETLTGFISKTDAELADFVVHYGLAMDNDDIKFCQDYFKSEHRDPTITEIRMIDTYWSDHCRHTTFGTIIDNADIKPSYIADTYAEYKADRHELGRDNKPLCLMDIATLAAKKLKKDGILKDLDESEEINACSVRIKVDVDGKDEDWLLMFKNETHNHPTEIEPFGGAATCLGGAIRDPLSGRSYVYQAMRVTGASDPLLPVEKTIKGKLPPRKITTTAAAGYSSYGNQIGLATGHVAEIYHPGYMAKRMEI
;
A
#
# COMPACT_ATOMS: atom_id res chain seq x y z
N MET A 1 -4.16 23.84 -25.75
CA MET A 1 -4.99 24.68 -24.85
C MET A 1 -5.44 23.80 -23.72
N VAL A 2 -5.37 24.30 -22.49
CA VAL A 2 -5.91 23.61 -21.31
C VAL A 2 -7.34 24.05 -21.06
N TYR A 3 -8.25 23.10 -20.97
CA TYR A 3 -9.62 23.31 -20.51
C TYR A 3 -9.71 22.97 -19.03
N ARG A 4 -10.50 23.76 -18.29
CA ARG A 4 -10.73 23.55 -16.86
C ARG A 4 -12.21 23.56 -16.57
N ILE A 5 -12.62 22.66 -15.68
CA ILE A 5 -13.95 22.61 -15.07
C ILE A 5 -13.83 22.26 -13.59
N TYR A 6 -14.88 22.62 -12.86
CA TYR A 6 -15.08 22.30 -11.46
C TYR A 6 -16.39 21.55 -11.32
N VAL A 7 -16.39 20.48 -10.53
CA VAL A 7 -17.55 19.61 -10.34
C VAL A 7 -17.79 19.44 -8.85
N GLU A 8 -18.99 19.80 -8.40
CA GLU A 8 -19.40 19.73 -7.00
C GLU A 8 -20.70 18.94 -6.87
N LYS A 9 -20.81 18.08 -5.86
CA LYS A 9 -22.09 17.41 -5.56
C LYS A 9 -23.11 18.45 -5.09
N LYS A 10 -24.35 18.37 -5.59
CA LYS A 10 -25.46 19.20 -5.09
C LYS A 10 -25.60 19.02 -3.57
N PRO A 11 -26.07 20.04 -2.82
CA PRO A 11 -26.08 20.00 -1.35
C PRO A 11 -26.71 18.75 -0.74
N GLN A 12 -27.79 18.22 -1.34
CA GLN A 12 -28.48 17.01 -0.88
C GLN A 12 -27.70 15.69 -1.11
N PHE A 13 -26.64 15.72 -1.92
CA PHE A 13 -25.79 14.56 -2.22
C PHE A 13 -24.34 14.75 -1.73
N ALA A 14 -24.03 15.84 -1.02
CA ALA A 14 -22.69 16.22 -0.58
C ALA A 14 -22.20 15.39 0.64
N VAL A 15 -22.25 14.06 0.55
CA VAL A 15 -21.88 13.12 1.62
C VAL A 15 -20.41 13.29 2.03
N ASP A 16 -19.51 13.46 1.06
CA ASP A 16 -18.07 13.64 1.30
C ASP A 16 -17.78 14.87 2.18
N GLY A 17 -18.44 16.01 1.88
CA GLY A 17 -18.32 17.22 2.68
C GLY A 17 -18.81 17.02 4.12
N GLY A 18 -19.96 16.36 4.28
CA GLY A 18 -20.49 16.01 5.61
C GLY A 18 -19.59 15.06 6.40
N ALA A 19 -18.96 14.08 5.74
CA ALA A 19 -18.02 13.16 6.35
C ALA A 19 -16.76 13.90 6.84
N VAL A 20 -16.20 14.78 6.01
CA VAL A 20 -15.05 15.62 6.39
C VAL A 20 -15.41 16.51 7.57
N LEU A 21 -16.55 17.20 7.53
CA LEU A 21 -17.03 18.04 8.64
C LEU A 21 -17.14 17.24 9.95
N SER A 22 -17.73 16.04 9.89
CA SER A 22 -17.84 15.13 11.03
C SER A 22 -16.46 14.78 11.60
N ASP A 23 -15.48 14.47 10.74
CA ASP A 23 -14.13 14.17 11.18
C ASP A 23 -13.40 15.38 11.77
N LEU A 24 -13.58 16.59 11.22
CA LEU A 24 -13.01 17.80 11.81
C LEU A 24 -13.58 18.07 13.22
N ASN A 25 -14.89 17.89 13.39
CA ASN A 25 -15.58 18.07 14.66
C ASN A 25 -15.20 17.02 15.70
N VAL A 26 -15.20 15.74 15.31
CA VAL A 26 -15.02 14.61 16.23
C VAL A 26 -13.55 14.28 16.44
N ALA A 27 -12.75 14.19 15.37
CA ALA A 27 -11.36 13.76 15.47
C ALA A 27 -10.42 14.93 15.84
N LEU A 28 -10.57 16.10 15.21
CA LEU A 28 -9.73 17.26 15.51
C LEU A 28 -10.28 18.17 16.61
N GLY A 29 -11.54 17.96 17.03
CA GLY A 29 -12.20 18.80 18.03
C GLY A 29 -12.47 20.23 17.56
N ILE A 30 -12.47 20.48 16.25
CA ILE A 30 -12.62 21.83 15.67
C ILE A 30 -14.08 22.06 15.31
N THR A 31 -14.84 22.65 16.23
CA THR A 31 -16.28 22.95 16.07
C THR A 31 -16.57 24.31 15.44
N SER A 32 -15.52 25.07 15.09
CA SER A 32 -15.64 26.38 14.43
C SER A 32 -15.96 26.27 12.94
N VAL A 33 -15.83 25.08 12.35
CA VAL A 33 -16.25 24.75 10.99
C VAL A 33 -17.73 24.39 11.00
N GLU A 34 -18.53 25.14 10.25
CA GLU A 34 -19.99 24.98 10.16
C GLU A 34 -20.40 24.12 8.96
N ASN A 35 -19.62 24.19 7.87
CA ASN A 35 -19.87 23.43 6.65
C ASN A 35 -18.56 23.17 5.88
N VAL A 36 -18.53 22.05 5.14
CA VAL A 36 -17.42 21.72 4.23
C VAL A 36 -18.00 21.37 2.87
N ARG A 37 -17.54 22.08 1.84
CA ARG A 37 -17.79 21.74 0.43
C ARG A 37 -16.55 21.09 -0.16
N VAL A 38 -16.77 20.11 -1.04
CA VAL A 38 -15.71 19.41 -1.76
C VAL A 38 -15.94 19.59 -3.25
N ILE A 39 -15.00 20.26 -3.90
CA ILE A 39 -15.07 20.58 -5.33
C ILE A 39 -13.94 19.83 -6.04
N ASN A 40 -14.28 19.12 -7.11
CA ASN A 40 -13.33 18.41 -7.94
C ASN A 40 -12.93 19.30 -9.12
N ARG A 41 -11.65 19.67 -9.19
CA ARG A 41 -11.09 20.42 -10.33
C ARG A 41 -10.49 19.43 -11.31
N TYR A 42 -10.89 19.54 -12.57
CA TYR A 42 -10.26 18.83 -13.68
C TYR A 42 -9.64 19.81 -14.65
N ASP A 43 -8.38 19.56 -14.99
CA ASP A 43 -7.67 20.21 -16.08
C ASP A 43 -7.44 19.19 -17.18
N CYS A 44 -7.77 19.53 -18.43
CA CYS A 44 -7.68 18.61 -19.57
C CYS A 44 -6.98 19.27 -20.76
N GLU A 45 -6.03 18.56 -21.37
CA GLU A 45 -5.27 18.99 -22.55
C GLU A 45 -5.22 17.88 -23.61
N LYS A 46 -4.82 18.23 -24.84
CA LYS A 46 -4.67 17.34 -26.00
C LYS A 46 -5.97 16.72 -26.49
N LEU A 47 -7.05 17.50 -26.43
CA LEU A 47 -8.34 17.15 -27.04
C LEU A 47 -9.00 18.37 -27.71
N PRO A 48 -9.81 18.16 -28.76
CA PRO A 48 -10.67 19.19 -29.32
C PRO A 48 -11.69 19.71 -28.28
N GLU A 49 -12.08 20.98 -28.40
CA GLU A 49 -13.07 21.60 -27.50
C GLU A 49 -14.42 20.86 -27.51
N GLU A 50 -14.83 20.35 -28.68
CA GLU A 50 -16.06 19.57 -28.84
C GLU A 50 -16.03 18.30 -27.98
N ASN A 51 -14.91 17.57 -27.99
CA ASN A 51 -14.72 16.36 -27.18
C ASN A 51 -14.70 16.70 -25.70
N PHE A 52 -14.07 17.82 -25.31
CA PHE A 52 -14.10 18.29 -23.93
C PHE A 52 -15.54 18.56 -23.47
N LYS A 53 -16.33 19.30 -24.28
CA LYS A 53 -17.74 19.58 -23.99
C LYS A 53 -18.59 18.33 -23.90
N ALA A 54 -18.36 17.34 -24.77
CA ALA A 54 -19.06 16.06 -24.75
C ALA A 54 -18.75 15.23 -23.49
N ALA A 55 -17.54 15.33 -22.95
CA ALA A 55 -17.10 14.63 -21.76
C ALA A 55 -17.65 15.22 -20.44
N ILE A 56 -18.06 16.49 -20.41
CA ILE A 56 -18.57 17.15 -19.19
C ILE A 56 -19.72 16.37 -18.53
N PRO A 57 -20.85 16.10 -19.21
CA PRO A 57 -22.01 15.48 -18.59
C PRO A 57 -21.94 13.93 -18.51
N THR A 58 -20.86 13.32 -19.00
CA THR A 58 -20.74 11.86 -19.16
C THR A 58 -19.55 11.26 -18.42
N VAL A 59 -18.43 11.99 -18.34
CA VAL A 59 -17.20 11.52 -17.70
C VAL A 59 -16.88 12.32 -16.46
N PHE A 60 -16.92 13.65 -16.55
CA PHE A 60 -16.47 14.50 -15.45
C PHE A 60 -17.52 14.71 -14.36
N SER A 61 -18.80 14.59 -14.71
CA SER A 61 -19.93 14.85 -13.82
C SER A 61 -21.08 13.88 -14.08
N GLU A 62 -21.92 13.71 -13.06
CA GLU A 62 -23.22 13.06 -13.13
C GLU A 62 -24.31 14.15 -13.00
N PRO A 63 -24.89 14.66 -14.10
CA PRO A 63 -25.81 15.81 -14.08
C PRO A 63 -26.99 15.74 -13.09
N PRO A 64 -27.56 14.55 -12.78
CA PRO A 64 -28.61 14.46 -11.77
C PRO A 64 -28.16 14.91 -10.37
N VAL A 65 -26.88 14.69 -10.02
CA VAL A 65 -26.36 14.86 -8.65
C VAL A 65 -25.23 15.88 -8.53
N ASP A 66 -24.62 16.30 -9.65
CA ASP A 66 -23.51 17.25 -9.68
C ASP A 66 -23.92 18.60 -10.29
N GLU A 67 -23.23 19.64 -9.85
CA GLU A 67 -23.17 20.97 -10.48
C GLU A 67 -21.79 21.15 -11.12
N VAL A 68 -21.76 21.79 -12.29
CA VAL A 68 -20.53 22.06 -13.04
C VAL A 68 -20.31 23.57 -13.16
N PHE A 69 -19.09 24.00 -12.84
CA PHE A 69 -18.64 25.38 -12.98
C PHE A 69 -17.43 25.47 -13.91
N TYR A 70 -17.28 26.58 -14.60
CA TYR A 70 -16.13 26.85 -15.50
C TYR A 70 -15.09 27.75 -14.86
N ASP A 71 -15.48 28.47 -13.80
CA ASP A 71 -14.65 29.36 -13.01
C ASP A 71 -14.64 28.90 -11.55
N LEU A 72 -13.57 29.22 -10.84
CA LEU A 72 -13.47 28.93 -9.41
C LEU A 72 -14.52 29.76 -8.65
N PRO A 73 -15.34 29.15 -7.77
CA PRO A 73 -16.32 29.90 -6.99
C PRO A 73 -15.65 30.96 -6.10
N GLU A 74 -16.24 32.15 -6.06
CA GLU A 74 -15.83 33.20 -5.12
C GLU A 74 -16.11 32.76 -3.68
N LEU A 75 -15.19 33.04 -2.76
CA LEU A 75 -15.37 32.77 -1.34
C LEU A 75 -16.29 33.80 -0.71
N ALA A 76 -17.20 33.33 0.15
CA ALA A 76 -17.81 34.21 1.13
C ALA A 76 -16.77 34.70 2.16
N ALA A 77 -17.08 35.79 2.86
CA ALA A 77 -16.16 36.40 3.84
C ALA A 77 -15.80 35.48 5.02
N ASP A 78 -16.63 34.48 5.30
CA ASP A 78 -16.47 33.46 6.34
C ASP A 78 -16.02 32.10 5.78
N GLU A 79 -15.54 32.05 4.54
CA GLU A 79 -15.02 30.84 3.91
C GLU A 79 -13.50 30.89 3.71
N ARG A 80 -12.86 29.73 3.87
CA ARG A 80 -11.45 29.51 3.54
C ARG A 80 -11.35 28.32 2.60
N MET A 81 -10.44 28.37 1.62
CA MET A 81 -10.20 27.22 0.73
C MET A 81 -8.73 26.85 0.61
N PHE A 82 -8.50 25.58 0.28
CA PHE A 82 -7.21 25.06 -0.17
C PHE A 82 -7.45 23.91 -1.15
N ALA A 83 -6.48 23.66 -2.04
CA ALA A 83 -6.55 22.61 -3.05
C ALA A 83 -5.46 21.55 -2.82
N VAL A 84 -5.80 20.30 -3.07
CA VAL A 84 -4.94 19.13 -2.85
C VAL A 84 -4.83 18.34 -4.14
N GLU A 85 -3.61 18.01 -4.54
CA GLU A 85 -3.30 17.13 -5.68
C GLU A 85 -2.33 16.03 -5.25
N PHE A 86 -2.27 14.95 -6.02
CA PHE A 86 -1.25 13.92 -5.81
C PHE A 86 0.17 14.45 -6.06
N LEU A 87 1.15 13.88 -5.37
CA LEU A 87 2.56 14.18 -5.61
C LEU A 87 2.95 13.89 -7.06
N PRO A 88 3.86 14.66 -7.67
CA PRO A 88 4.39 14.35 -8.99
C PRO A 88 4.95 12.93 -9.06
N GLY A 89 4.53 12.15 -10.06
CA GLY A 89 4.92 10.75 -10.23
C GLY A 89 4.03 9.73 -9.50
N GLN A 90 3.17 10.17 -8.57
CA GLN A 90 2.16 9.33 -7.97
C GLN A 90 1.06 9.01 -8.99
N PHE A 91 0.57 7.77 -8.98
CA PHE A 91 -0.52 7.36 -9.87
C PHE A 91 -1.86 7.94 -9.41
N ASP A 92 -2.41 8.86 -10.19
CA ASP A 92 -3.75 9.42 -9.97
C ASP A 92 -4.81 8.59 -10.71
N GLN A 93 -5.43 7.64 -10.00
CA GLN A 93 -6.45 6.76 -10.58
C GLN A 93 -7.65 7.53 -11.17
N ARG A 94 -8.01 8.68 -10.58
CA ARG A 94 -9.17 9.46 -11.02
C ARG A 94 -8.88 10.18 -12.32
N ALA A 95 -7.73 10.84 -12.41
CA ALA A 95 -7.28 11.48 -13.65
C ALA A 95 -7.04 10.45 -14.76
N ASP A 96 -6.42 9.31 -14.42
CA ASP A 96 -6.17 8.22 -15.37
C ASP A 96 -7.49 7.67 -15.93
N SER A 97 -8.45 7.36 -15.06
CA SER A 97 -9.77 6.85 -15.42
C SER A 97 -10.57 7.86 -16.26
N ALA A 98 -10.56 9.14 -15.89
CA ALA A 98 -11.18 10.20 -16.70
C ALA A 98 -10.57 10.25 -18.11
N ALA A 99 -9.24 10.18 -18.22
CA ALA A 99 -8.56 10.15 -19.52
C ALA A 99 -8.94 8.93 -20.37
N GLN A 100 -9.04 7.74 -19.76
CA GLN A 100 -9.48 6.52 -20.46
C GLN A 100 -10.95 6.63 -20.94
N CYS A 101 -11.85 7.11 -20.07
CA CYS A 101 -13.25 7.28 -20.43
C CYS A 101 -13.44 8.27 -21.59
N ILE A 102 -12.68 9.38 -21.61
CA ILE A 102 -12.73 10.32 -22.74
C ILE A 102 -12.24 9.67 -24.03
N GLN A 103 -11.17 8.87 -23.96
CA GLN A 103 -10.66 8.13 -25.12
C GLN A 103 -11.68 7.10 -25.65
N MET A 104 -12.48 6.49 -24.78
CA MET A 104 -13.55 5.59 -25.19
C MET A 104 -14.75 6.33 -25.77
N LEU A 105 -15.08 7.50 -25.24
CA LEU A 105 -16.22 8.32 -25.66
C LEU A 105 -15.95 9.03 -27.00
N CYS A 106 -14.74 9.50 -27.22
CA CYS A 106 -14.39 10.37 -28.34
C CYS A 106 -13.24 9.78 -29.17
N PRO A 107 -13.32 9.78 -30.51
CA PRO A 107 -12.22 9.35 -31.35
C PRO A 107 -11.01 10.29 -31.20
N GLY A 108 -9.82 9.73 -31.00
CA GLY A 108 -8.57 10.49 -30.91
C GLY A 108 -7.51 9.85 -30.04
N GLU A 109 -6.43 10.59 -29.82
CA GLU A 109 -5.41 10.26 -28.83
C GLU A 109 -5.97 10.42 -27.41
N ARG A 110 -5.38 9.67 -26.47
CA ARG A 110 -5.75 9.78 -25.06
C ARG A 110 -5.38 11.18 -24.53
N PRO A 111 -6.34 11.94 -23.96
CA PRO A 111 -6.04 13.26 -23.43
C PRO A 111 -5.17 13.18 -22.17
N VAL A 112 -4.55 14.29 -21.82
CA VAL A 112 -3.89 14.45 -20.52
C VAL A 112 -4.88 15.10 -19.57
N VAL A 113 -5.15 14.44 -18.45
CA VAL A 113 -6.03 14.95 -17.39
C VAL A 113 -5.21 15.13 -16.11
N LYS A 114 -5.42 16.23 -15.41
CA LYS A 114 -5.01 16.41 -14.01
C LYS A 114 -6.24 16.62 -13.14
N TYR A 115 -6.18 16.10 -11.92
CA TYR A 115 -7.22 16.23 -10.92
C TYR A 115 -6.68 16.92 -9.66
N ALA A 116 -7.50 17.78 -9.06
CA ALA A 116 -7.27 18.28 -7.72
C ALA A 116 -8.59 18.33 -6.94
N LYS A 117 -8.52 18.09 -5.64
CA LYS A 117 -9.63 18.21 -4.70
C LYS A 117 -9.53 19.54 -3.97
N ILE A 118 -10.57 20.34 -4.02
CA ILE A 118 -10.64 21.63 -3.34
C ILE A 118 -11.59 21.50 -2.15
N TYR A 119 -11.11 21.88 -0.99
CA TYR A 119 -11.92 22.00 0.22
C TYR A 119 -12.29 23.45 0.44
N VAL A 120 -13.58 23.74 0.56
CA VAL A 120 -14.07 25.06 1.00
C VAL A 120 -14.70 24.88 2.37
N LEU A 121 -14.10 25.51 3.37
CA LEU A 121 -14.48 25.43 4.78
C LEU A 121 -15.21 26.71 5.15
N LYS A 122 -16.43 26.61 5.65
CA LYS A 122 -17.20 27.73 6.15
C LYS A 122 -17.16 27.79 7.68
N GLY A 123 -16.93 28.96 8.23
CA GLY A 123 -17.01 29.21 9.67
C GLY A 123 -15.94 30.16 10.19
N LYS A 124 -15.93 30.41 11.50
CA LYS A 124 -14.96 31.30 12.16
C LYS A 124 -13.64 30.58 12.47
N ILE A 125 -12.93 30.21 11.41
CA ILE A 125 -11.74 29.34 11.47
C ILE A 125 -10.48 30.18 11.66
N THR A 126 -9.81 30.00 12.80
CA THR A 126 -8.52 30.64 13.08
C THR A 126 -7.40 30.10 12.19
N ASP A 127 -6.26 30.79 12.11
CA ASP A 127 -5.11 30.33 11.33
C ASP A 127 -4.50 29.02 11.86
N ASP A 128 -4.50 28.83 13.18
CA ASP A 128 -4.05 27.58 13.80
C ASP A 128 -4.97 26.41 13.45
N GLU A 129 -6.28 26.58 13.57
CA GLU A 129 -7.25 25.57 13.17
C GLU A 129 -7.12 25.23 11.69
N PHE A 130 -6.97 26.23 10.83
CA PHE A 130 -6.80 26.01 9.39
C PHE A 130 -5.53 25.22 9.06
N ALA A 131 -4.42 25.52 9.73
CA ALA A 131 -3.17 24.76 9.58
C ALA A 131 -3.32 23.30 10.06
N ARG A 132 -4.00 23.07 11.19
CA ARG A 132 -4.30 21.73 11.71
C ARG A 132 -5.21 20.93 10.78
N ILE A 133 -6.24 21.57 10.21
CA ILE A 133 -7.15 20.96 9.23
C ILE A 133 -6.36 20.53 7.98
N LYS A 134 -5.52 21.41 7.44
CA LYS A 134 -4.66 21.08 6.29
C LYS A 134 -3.72 19.92 6.58
N HIS A 135 -3.06 19.93 7.74
CA HIS A 135 -2.18 18.84 8.15
C HIS A 135 -2.93 17.50 8.30
N TYR A 136 -4.19 17.53 8.73
CA TYR A 136 -5.00 16.33 8.89
C TYR A 136 -5.54 15.77 7.56
N LEU A 137 -5.94 16.65 6.64
CA LEU A 137 -6.55 16.29 5.35
C LEU A 137 -5.54 16.04 4.23
N ILE A 138 -4.34 16.63 4.30
CA ILE A 138 -3.28 16.42 3.31
C ILE A 138 -2.34 15.33 3.83
N ASN A 139 -2.40 14.17 3.19
CA ASN A 139 -1.43 13.12 3.44
C ASN A 139 -0.15 13.40 2.64
N ALA A 140 0.89 13.85 3.34
CA ALA A 140 2.16 14.24 2.74
C ALA A 140 2.92 13.10 2.03
N VAL A 141 2.53 11.83 2.26
CA VAL A 141 3.12 10.67 1.57
C VAL A 141 2.64 10.54 0.14
N GLU A 142 1.40 10.96 -0.15
CA GLU A 142 0.76 10.76 -1.45
C GLU A 142 0.34 12.06 -2.14
N SER A 143 0.14 13.13 -1.37
CA SER A 143 -0.51 14.36 -1.83
C SER A 143 0.16 15.61 -1.27
N ARG A 144 -0.09 16.73 -1.94
CA ARG A 144 0.38 18.05 -1.56
C ARG A 144 -0.69 19.11 -1.82
N GLU A 145 -0.50 20.26 -1.19
CA GLU A 145 -1.26 21.45 -1.57
C GLU A 145 -0.84 21.94 -2.96
N CYS A 146 -1.80 22.43 -3.75
CA CYS A 146 -1.56 23.08 -5.04
C CYS A 146 -2.25 24.44 -5.14
N GLY A 147 -1.78 25.27 -6.06
CA GLY A 147 -2.35 26.57 -6.35
C GLY A 147 -3.66 26.50 -7.14
N PHE A 148 -4.27 27.67 -7.34
CA PHE A 148 -5.53 27.82 -8.07
C PHE A 148 -5.35 28.28 -9.52
N ASP A 149 -4.15 28.72 -9.90
CA ASP A 149 -3.87 29.24 -11.23
C ASP A 149 -4.16 28.20 -12.31
N LYS A 150 -4.57 28.70 -13.48
CA LYS A 150 -4.82 27.86 -14.64
C LYS A 150 -3.49 27.45 -15.25
N TYR A 151 -3.36 26.17 -15.61
CA TYR A 151 -2.17 25.68 -16.28
C TYR A 151 -2.10 26.21 -17.72
N ASP A 152 -0.90 26.63 -18.13
CA ASP A 152 -0.61 26.91 -19.54
C ASP A 152 -0.52 25.61 -20.35
N THR A 153 0.07 24.57 -19.76
CA THR A 153 0.17 23.20 -20.29
C THR A 153 0.21 22.19 -19.15
N LEU A 154 -0.30 20.98 -19.43
CA LEU A 154 -0.24 19.83 -18.53
C LEU A 154 0.96 18.93 -18.83
N GLU A 155 1.66 19.15 -19.95
CA GLU A 155 2.89 18.44 -20.25
C GLU A 155 3.96 18.71 -19.19
N VAL A 156 4.39 17.63 -18.53
CA VAL A 156 5.55 17.68 -17.64
C VAL A 156 6.79 17.42 -18.49
N LYS A 157 7.61 18.45 -18.69
CA LYS A 157 8.94 18.29 -19.29
C LYS A 157 9.91 17.77 -18.24
N TYR A 158 10.25 16.49 -18.32
CA TYR A 158 11.32 15.90 -17.52
C TYR A 158 12.46 15.45 -18.43
N THR A 159 13.69 15.54 -17.90
CA THR A 159 14.88 15.01 -18.56
C THR A 159 14.90 13.50 -18.34
N ILE A 160 14.72 12.72 -19.40
CA ILE A 160 14.84 11.25 -19.33
C ILE A 160 16.33 10.92 -19.17
N PRO A 161 16.76 10.28 -18.06
CA PRO A 161 18.14 9.84 -17.91
C PRO A 161 18.45 8.78 -18.97
N THR A 162 19.54 8.96 -19.73
CA THR A 162 19.96 8.01 -20.77
C THR A 162 21.04 7.02 -20.29
N THR A 163 21.55 7.21 -19.07
CA THR A 163 22.63 6.40 -18.48
C THR A 163 22.35 6.15 -17.01
N VAL A 164 22.81 5.01 -16.51
CA VAL A 164 22.81 4.68 -15.07
C VAL A 164 24.15 5.08 -14.48
N GLU A 165 24.13 5.66 -13.28
CA GLU A 165 25.35 6.06 -12.56
C GLU A 165 26.20 4.84 -12.18
N THR A 166 27.50 4.91 -12.52
CA THR A 166 28.52 3.99 -12.01
C THR A 166 29.14 4.56 -10.74
N LEU A 167 29.17 3.75 -9.68
CA LEU A 167 29.66 4.10 -8.35
C LEU A 167 31.19 4.08 -8.32
N THR A 168 31.79 5.05 -9.01
CA THR A 168 33.23 5.08 -9.27
C THR A 168 34.04 5.08 -7.97
N GLY A 169 35.02 4.21 -7.89
CA GLY A 169 35.90 4.02 -6.74
C GLY A 169 35.34 3.09 -5.66
N PHE A 170 34.15 2.50 -5.84
CA PHE A 170 33.53 1.57 -4.89
C PHE A 170 34.47 0.41 -4.52
N ILE A 171 35.11 -0.24 -5.50
CA ILE A 171 36.01 -1.39 -5.24
C ILE A 171 37.29 -1.01 -4.49
N SER A 172 37.60 0.28 -4.40
CA SER A 172 38.79 0.81 -3.72
C SER A 172 38.48 1.42 -2.34
N LYS A 173 37.21 1.47 -1.93
CA LYS A 173 36.81 2.01 -0.63
C LYS A 173 37.40 1.20 0.52
N THR A 174 37.81 1.90 1.56
CA THR A 174 38.15 1.33 2.86
C THR A 174 36.88 0.88 3.61
N ASP A 175 37.03 0.06 4.65
CA ASP A 175 35.91 -0.37 5.50
C ASP A 175 35.10 0.81 6.08
N ALA A 176 35.78 1.91 6.46
CA ALA A 176 35.13 3.12 6.94
C ALA A 176 34.31 3.83 5.84
N GLU A 177 34.87 3.95 4.64
CA GLU A 177 34.19 4.55 3.50
C GLU A 177 33.01 3.70 2.99
N LEU A 178 33.05 2.37 3.20
CA LEU A 178 31.92 1.49 2.93
C LEU A 178 30.78 1.70 3.94
N ALA A 179 31.09 1.86 5.22
CA ALA A 179 30.09 2.19 6.24
C ALA A 179 29.42 3.54 5.92
N ASP A 180 30.20 4.56 5.56
CA ASP A 180 29.67 5.85 5.12
C ASP A 180 28.84 5.73 3.84
N PHE A 181 29.22 4.85 2.92
CA PHE A 181 28.47 4.55 1.70
C PHE A 181 27.09 3.96 2.01
N VAL A 182 27.00 2.98 2.93
CA VAL A 182 25.73 2.40 3.37
C VAL A 182 24.79 3.48 3.93
N VAL A 183 25.30 4.37 4.78
CA VAL A 183 24.52 5.47 5.36
C VAL A 183 24.11 6.49 4.29
N HIS A 184 25.03 6.89 3.41
CA HIS A 184 24.78 7.89 2.38
C HIS A 184 23.67 7.46 1.42
N TYR A 185 23.69 6.19 0.99
CA TYR A 185 22.66 5.64 0.11
C TYR A 185 21.44 5.11 0.88
N GLY A 186 21.47 5.05 2.22
CA GLY A 186 20.36 4.52 3.03
C GLY A 186 20.06 3.06 2.70
N LEU A 187 21.10 2.24 2.61
CA LEU A 187 20.98 0.80 2.35
C LEU A 187 20.59 0.06 3.64
N ALA A 188 19.84 -1.03 3.50
CA ALA A 188 19.50 -1.95 4.58
C ALA A 188 20.64 -2.93 4.91
N MET A 189 21.62 -3.07 4.02
CA MET A 189 22.84 -3.86 4.22
C MET A 189 23.63 -3.47 5.47
N ASP A 190 24.26 -4.45 6.11
CA ASP A 190 25.31 -4.20 7.09
C ASP A 190 26.71 -4.07 6.43
N ASN A 191 27.73 -3.88 7.27
CA ASN A 191 29.11 -3.74 6.80
C ASN A 191 29.67 -5.00 6.14
N ASP A 192 29.23 -6.19 6.57
CA ASP A 192 29.70 -7.45 6.00
C ASP A 192 29.04 -7.70 4.65
N ASP A 193 27.75 -7.37 4.50
CA ASP A 193 27.00 -7.44 3.24
C ASP A 193 27.62 -6.53 2.16
N ILE A 194 27.90 -5.26 2.49
CA ILE A 194 28.47 -4.33 1.50
C ILE A 194 29.91 -4.69 1.16
N LYS A 195 30.67 -5.24 2.11
CA LYS A 195 32.03 -5.74 1.88
C LYS A 195 32.03 -6.96 0.98
N PHE A 196 31.08 -7.88 1.16
CA PHE A 196 30.88 -9.00 0.25
C PHE A 196 30.60 -8.49 -1.18
N CYS A 197 29.73 -7.49 -1.32
CA CYS A 197 29.47 -6.87 -2.62
C CYS A 197 30.76 -6.26 -3.19
N GLN A 198 31.53 -5.55 -2.39
CA GLN A 198 32.82 -4.98 -2.80
C GLN A 198 33.78 -6.05 -3.31
N ASP A 199 33.93 -7.16 -2.59
CA ASP A 199 34.84 -8.24 -2.98
C ASP A 199 34.38 -8.95 -4.26
N TYR A 200 33.06 -9.11 -4.46
CA TYR A 200 32.52 -9.58 -5.74
C TYR A 200 32.90 -8.63 -6.89
N PHE A 201 32.66 -7.33 -6.76
CA PHE A 201 32.97 -6.35 -7.81
C PHE A 201 34.48 -6.15 -8.05
N LYS A 202 35.33 -6.34 -7.02
CA LYS A 202 36.79 -6.44 -7.19
C LYS A 202 37.18 -7.62 -8.08
N SER A 203 36.51 -8.77 -7.91
CA SER A 203 36.75 -9.97 -8.72
C SER A 203 36.29 -9.80 -10.17
N GLU A 204 35.23 -9.03 -10.39
CA GLU A 204 34.73 -8.63 -11.72
C GLU A 204 35.55 -7.50 -12.36
N HIS A 205 36.54 -6.96 -11.63
CA HIS A 205 37.41 -5.87 -12.07
C HIS A 205 36.67 -4.60 -12.54
N ARG A 206 35.53 -4.28 -11.92
CA ARG A 206 34.73 -3.09 -12.25
C ARG A 206 33.99 -2.55 -11.03
N ASP A 207 33.68 -1.26 -11.06
CA ASP A 207 32.72 -0.68 -10.12
C ASP A 207 31.28 -1.05 -10.51
N PRO A 208 30.38 -1.22 -9.51
CA PRO A 208 28.97 -1.45 -9.76
C PRO A 208 28.25 -0.19 -10.22
N THR A 209 27.13 -0.40 -10.90
CA THR A 209 26.10 0.62 -11.08
C THR A 209 25.27 0.78 -9.81
N ILE A 210 24.65 1.95 -9.62
CA ILE A 210 23.72 2.16 -8.51
C ILE A 210 22.56 1.16 -8.53
N THR A 211 22.10 0.75 -9.72
CA THR A 211 21.04 -0.25 -9.88
C THR A 211 21.43 -1.60 -9.33
N GLU A 212 22.66 -2.07 -9.58
CA GLU A 212 23.14 -3.36 -9.06
C GLU A 212 23.17 -3.37 -7.53
N ILE A 213 23.69 -2.31 -6.90
CA ILE A 213 23.71 -2.21 -5.43
C ILE A 213 22.31 -2.14 -4.86
N ARG A 214 21.41 -1.32 -5.42
CA ARG A 214 20.01 -1.20 -4.96
C ARG A 214 19.24 -2.50 -5.12
N MET A 215 19.49 -3.24 -6.19
CA MET A 215 18.89 -4.55 -6.42
C MET A 215 19.30 -5.52 -5.29
N ILE A 216 20.61 -5.67 -5.04
CA ILE A 216 21.11 -6.58 -4.00
C ILE A 216 20.57 -6.15 -2.63
N ASP A 217 20.59 -4.85 -2.31
CA ASP A 217 20.09 -4.29 -1.04
C ASP A 217 18.63 -4.67 -0.78
N THR A 218 17.80 -4.54 -1.82
CA THR A 218 16.38 -4.90 -1.74
C THR A 218 16.20 -6.40 -1.47
N TYR A 219 16.88 -7.26 -2.24
CA TYR A 219 16.74 -8.72 -2.10
C TYR A 219 17.37 -9.28 -0.83
N TRP A 220 18.36 -8.60 -0.26
CA TRP A 220 19.03 -9.01 0.97
C TRP A 220 18.41 -8.43 2.25
N SER A 221 17.47 -7.50 2.10
CA SER A 221 16.65 -7.04 3.22
C SER A 221 16.01 -8.22 3.98
N ASP A 222 15.81 -8.05 5.28
CA ASP A 222 15.19 -9.07 6.14
C ASP A 222 13.80 -9.52 5.62
N HIS A 223 13.06 -8.59 5.01
CA HIS A 223 11.75 -8.86 4.41
C HIS A 223 11.81 -9.89 3.26
N CYS A 224 12.85 -9.83 2.42
CA CYS A 224 13.01 -10.75 1.29
C CYS A 224 13.76 -12.03 1.69
N ARG A 225 14.87 -11.88 2.43
CA ARG A 225 15.76 -12.99 2.78
C ARG A 225 15.31 -13.77 4.00
N HIS A 226 14.40 -13.22 4.80
CA HIS A 226 13.94 -13.81 6.07
C HIS A 226 15.10 -14.11 7.02
N THR A 227 16.11 -13.22 7.07
CA THR A 227 17.34 -13.40 7.85
C THR A 227 17.05 -13.67 9.33
N THR A 228 16.09 -12.95 9.91
CA THR A 228 15.63 -13.15 11.30
C THR A 228 15.11 -14.56 11.54
N PHE A 229 14.37 -15.13 10.57
CA PHE A 229 13.90 -16.52 10.66
C PHE A 229 15.03 -17.55 10.45
N GLY A 230 16.09 -17.15 9.75
CA GLY A 230 17.31 -17.94 9.53
C GLY A 230 18.29 -17.91 10.70
N THR A 231 18.10 -17.02 11.68
CA THR A 231 18.97 -16.89 12.87
C THR A 231 19.13 -18.24 13.57
N ILE A 232 20.38 -18.64 13.80
CA ILE A 232 20.73 -19.88 14.49
C ILE A 232 20.40 -19.73 15.97
N ILE A 233 19.66 -20.70 16.50
CA ILE A 233 19.29 -20.78 17.90
C ILE A 233 20.26 -21.74 18.58
N ASP A 234 21.24 -21.20 19.29
CA ASP A 234 22.21 -21.99 20.06
C ASP A 234 21.61 -22.54 21.36
N ASN A 235 20.72 -21.78 21.99
CA ASN A 235 20.04 -22.16 23.24
C ASN A 235 18.65 -21.53 23.33
N ALA A 236 17.71 -22.24 23.98
CA ALA A 236 16.34 -21.78 24.21
C ALA A 236 15.94 -22.01 25.68
N ASP A 237 15.72 -20.93 26.44
CA ASP A 237 15.17 -20.96 27.80
C ASP A 237 13.64 -20.77 27.76
N ILE A 238 12.90 -21.87 27.81
CA ILE A 238 11.44 -21.88 27.66
C ILE A 238 10.79 -22.07 29.02
N LYS A 239 10.17 -21.00 29.55
CA LYS A 239 9.56 -21.00 30.88
C LYS A 239 8.22 -21.77 30.97
N PRO A 240 7.28 -21.61 30.03
CA PRO A 240 6.00 -22.32 30.12
C PRO A 240 6.19 -23.80 29.74
N SER A 241 5.79 -24.72 30.62
CA SER A 241 6.01 -26.16 30.44
C SER A 241 5.43 -26.70 29.14
N TYR A 242 4.21 -26.27 28.77
CA TYR A 242 3.57 -26.72 27.53
C TYR A 242 4.35 -26.33 26.26
N ILE A 243 5.05 -25.18 26.26
CA ILE A 243 5.91 -24.79 25.13
C ILE A 243 7.21 -25.60 25.16
N ALA A 244 7.75 -25.87 26.35
CA ALA A 244 8.95 -26.69 26.50
C ALA A 244 8.71 -28.13 26.01
N ASP A 245 7.54 -28.69 26.30
CA ASP A 245 7.11 -30.01 25.84
C ASP A 245 7.01 -30.04 24.30
N THR A 246 6.30 -29.07 23.68
CA THR A 246 6.22 -28.95 22.21
C THR A 246 7.59 -28.75 21.56
N TYR A 247 8.50 -28.00 22.20
CA TYR A 247 9.87 -27.83 21.69
C TYR A 247 10.70 -29.11 21.79
N ALA A 248 10.46 -29.94 22.82
CA ALA A 248 11.09 -31.25 22.93
C ALA A 248 10.58 -32.22 21.86
N GLU A 249 9.27 -32.24 21.59
CA GLU A 249 8.66 -32.98 20.48
C GLU A 249 9.25 -32.57 19.13
N TYR A 250 9.33 -31.27 18.86
CA TYR A 250 9.99 -30.72 17.67
C TYR A 250 11.42 -31.27 17.50
N LYS A 251 12.23 -31.28 18.58
CA LYS A 251 13.61 -31.81 18.51
C LYS A 251 13.64 -33.31 18.24
N ALA A 252 12.71 -34.08 18.82
CA ALA A 252 12.60 -35.52 18.57
C ALA A 252 12.25 -35.80 17.09
N ASP A 253 11.23 -35.11 16.56
CA ASP A 253 10.84 -35.22 15.15
C ASP A 253 11.97 -34.82 14.21
N ARG A 254 12.72 -33.76 14.57
CA ARG A 254 13.88 -33.29 13.82
C ARG A 254 14.99 -34.34 13.73
N HIS A 255 15.27 -35.02 14.84
CA HIS A 255 16.22 -36.13 14.89
C HIS A 255 15.71 -37.30 14.04
N GLU A 256 14.44 -37.66 14.16
CA GLU A 256 13.81 -38.73 13.37
C GLU A 256 13.88 -38.44 11.86
N LEU A 257 13.77 -37.18 11.46
CA LEU A 257 13.92 -36.70 10.09
C LEU A 257 15.38 -36.63 9.61
N GLY A 258 16.37 -36.98 10.45
CA GLY A 258 17.79 -36.96 10.11
C GLY A 258 18.35 -35.55 9.88
N ARG A 259 17.80 -34.54 10.55
CA ARG A 259 18.14 -33.12 10.32
C ARG A 259 19.15 -32.55 11.30
N ASP A 260 19.78 -33.38 12.12
CA ASP A 260 20.72 -32.95 13.17
C ASP A 260 21.85 -32.05 12.65
N ASN A 261 22.34 -32.33 11.43
CA ASN A 261 23.42 -31.58 10.79
C ASN A 261 23.02 -30.21 10.23
N LYS A 262 21.72 -29.87 10.20
CA LYS A 262 21.26 -28.54 9.81
C LYS A 262 21.26 -27.60 11.03
N PRO A 263 21.34 -26.28 10.85
CA PRO A 263 21.12 -25.36 11.96
C PRO A 263 19.69 -25.44 12.50
N LEU A 264 19.52 -25.16 13.79
CA LEU A 264 18.22 -24.96 14.43
C LEU A 264 17.86 -23.47 14.28
N CYS A 265 16.75 -23.15 13.64
CA CYS A 265 16.29 -21.77 13.44
C CYS A 265 14.75 -21.70 13.37
N LEU A 266 14.18 -20.49 13.40
CA LEU A 266 12.73 -20.30 13.35
C LEU A 266 12.12 -20.84 12.04
N MET A 267 12.83 -20.74 10.91
CA MET A 267 12.41 -21.31 9.63
C MET A 267 12.37 -22.86 9.69
N ASP A 268 13.31 -23.49 10.39
CA ASP A 268 13.30 -24.94 10.58
C ASP A 268 12.11 -25.37 11.44
N ILE A 269 11.86 -24.66 12.54
CA ILE A 269 10.69 -24.89 13.41
C ILE A 269 9.38 -24.74 12.61
N ALA A 270 9.23 -23.64 11.86
CA ALA A 270 8.01 -23.35 11.11
C ALA A 270 7.70 -24.39 10.02
N THR A 271 8.72 -25.02 9.44
CA THR A 271 8.55 -25.96 8.32
C THR A 271 8.65 -27.43 8.72
N LEU A 272 8.98 -27.75 9.99
CA LEU A 272 9.21 -29.14 10.41
C LEU A 272 7.93 -29.98 10.38
N ALA A 273 6.82 -29.42 10.85
CA ALA A 273 5.55 -30.14 10.95
C ALA A 273 5.11 -30.71 9.60
N ALA A 274 5.17 -29.91 8.52
CA ALA A 274 4.85 -30.37 7.17
C ALA A 274 5.78 -31.52 6.71
N LYS A 275 7.08 -31.45 7.03
CA LYS A 275 8.06 -32.50 6.71
C LYS A 275 7.76 -33.80 7.47
N LYS A 276 7.39 -33.71 8.76
CA LYS A 276 7.03 -34.86 9.59
C LYS A 276 5.74 -35.53 9.08
N LEU A 277 4.69 -34.74 8.87
CA LEU A 277 3.41 -35.23 8.34
C LEU A 277 3.58 -35.90 6.97
N LYS A 278 4.50 -35.40 6.13
CA LYS A 278 4.86 -36.04 4.86
C LYS A 278 5.56 -37.39 5.08
N LYS A 279 6.58 -37.45 5.96
CA LYS A 279 7.30 -38.69 6.28
C LYS A 279 6.37 -39.78 6.83
N ASP A 280 5.40 -39.37 7.65
CA ASP A 280 4.42 -40.26 8.27
C ASP A 280 3.31 -40.69 7.30
N GLY A 281 3.31 -40.17 6.07
CA GLY A 281 2.32 -40.48 5.06
C GLY A 281 0.93 -39.90 5.34
N ILE A 282 0.84 -38.85 6.18
CA ILE A 282 -0.42 -38.17 6.52
C ILE A 282 -0.70 -37.07 5.49
N LEU A 283 0.31 -36.26 5.14
CA LEU A 283 0.18 -35.16 4.18
C LEU A 283 0.34 -35.67 2.74
N LYS A 284 -0.71 -36.31 2.20
CA LYS A 284 -0.70 -36.91 0.86
C LYS A 284 -1.12 -35.97 -0.27
N ASP A 285 -1.89 -34.94 0.08
CA ASP A 285 -2.54 -34.08 -0.89
C ASP A 285 -1.73 -32.80 -1.18
N LEU A 286 -0.61 -32.58 -0.49
CA LEU A 286 0.27 -31.44 -0.78
C LEU A 286 0.77 -31.55 -2.23
N ASP A 287 0.61 -30.47 -2.99
CA ASP A 287 1.15 -30.40 -4.33
C ASP A 287 2.64 -30.01 -4.28
N GLU A 288 3.46 -30.73 -5.05
CA GLU A 288 4.91 -30.56 -5.08
C GLU A 288 5.32 -30.01 -6.44
N SER A 289 5.68 -28.73 -6.49
CA SER A 289 6.13 -28.04 -7.70
C SER A 289 7.40 -27.24 -7.44
N GLU A 290 8.08 -26.84 -8.51
CA GLU A 290 9.20 -25.88 -8.43
C GLU A 290 8.71 -24.42 -8.39
N GLU A 291 7.43 -24.17 -8.66
CA GLU A 291 6.79 -22.85 -8.70
C GLU A 291 5.74 -22.73 -7.57
N ILE A 292 6.17 -22.27 -6.39
CA ILE A 292 5.32 -22.18 -5.19
C ILE A 292 5.21 -20.73 -4.72
N ASN A 293 4.24 -19.99 -5.26
CA ASN A 293 3.89 -18.64 -4.78
C ASN A 293 2.76 -18.65 -3.74
N ALA A 294 1.94 -19.71 -3.75
CA ALA A 294 0.88 -20.00 -2.79
C ALA A 294 0.92 -21.48 -2.39
N CYS A 295 0.39 -21.82 -1.22
CA CYS A 295 0.29 -23.21 -0.81
C CYS A 295 -0.83 -23.89 -1.60
N SER A 296 -0.55 -25.03 -2.24
CA SER A 296 -1.51 -25.80 -3.04
C SER A 296 -1.70 -27.21 -2.50
N VAL A 297 -2.96 -27.65 -2.49
CA VAL A 297 -3.35 -29.03 -2.16
C VAL A 297 -4.27 -29.60 -3.23
N ARG A 298 -4.16 -30.90 -3.48
CA ARG A 298 -5.01 -31.65 -4.42
C ARG A 298 -6.35 -31.95 -3.75
N ILE A 299 -7.43 -31.65 -4.45
CA ILE A 299 -8.79 -31.92 -3.99
C ILE A 299 -9.60 -32.55 -5.11
N LYS A 300 -10.65 -33.27 -4.73
CA LYS A 300 -11.71 -33.69 -5.66
C LYS A 300 -12.83 -32.67 -5.65
N VAL A 301 -13.21 -32.19 -6.84
CA VAL A 301 -14.33 -31.27 -7.03
C VAL A 301 -15.35 -31.94 -7.93
N ASP A 302 -16.62 -31.87 -7.54
CA ASP A 302 -17.75 -32.31 -8.36
C ASP A 302 -18.01 -31.28 -9.47
N VAL A 303 -17.76 -31.68 -10.72
CA VAL A 303 -18.07 -30.93 -11.93
C VAL A 303 -19.17 -31.70 -12.68
N ASP A 304 -20.41 -31.23 -12.56
CA ASP A 304 -21.59 -31.80 -13.21
C ASP A 304 -21.80 -33.31 -12.94
N GLY A 305 -21.61 -33.74 -11.69
CA GLY A 305 -21.77 -35.12 -11.24
C GLY A 305 -20.55 -35.99 -11.45
N LYS A 306 -19.37 -35.40 -11.70
CA LYS A 306 -18.10 -36.11 -11.91
C LYS A 306 -17.03 -35.54 -11.00
N ASP A 307 -16.36 -36.43 -10.28
CA ASP A 307 -15.20 -36.08 -9.46
C ASP A 307 -13.98 -35.80 -10.35
N GLU A 308 -13.55 -34.54 -10.40
CA GLU A 308 -12.35 -34.10 -11.10
C GLU A 308 -11.24 -33.71 -10.11
N ASP A 309 -9.97 -33.87 -10.52
CA ASP A 309 -8.81 -33.44 -9.73
C ASP A 309 -8.54 -31.95 -9.93
N TRP A 310 -8.52 -31.20 -8.83
CA TRP A 310 -8.26 -29.77 -8.80
C TRP A 310 -7.18 -29.43 -7.78
N LEU A 311 -6.56 -28.25 -7.94
CA LEU A 311 -5.69 -27.64 -6.93
C LEU A 311 -6.45 -26.55 -6.19
N LEU A 312 -6.50 -26.66 -4.87
CA LEU A 312 -6.94 -25.59 -3.99
C LEU A 312 -5.72 -24.82 -3.48
N MET A 313 -5.71 -23.51 -3.72
CA MET A 313 -4.64 -22.62 -3.27
C MET A 313 -5.08 -21.77 -2.09
N PHE A 314 -4.18 -21.56 -1.13
CA PHE A 314 -4.34 -20.59 -0.06
C PHE A 314 -3.05 -19.80 0.16
N LYS A 315 -3.22 -18.49 0.39
CA LYS A 315 -2.14 -17.55 0.65
C LYS A 315 -2.61 -16.50 1.64
N ASN A 316 -1.77 -16.26 2.64
CA ASN A 316 -1.91 -15.12 3.54
C ASN A 316 -0.68 -14.25 3.36
N GLU A 317 -0.87 -12.94 3.39
CA GLU A 317 0.20 -11.95 3.35
C GLU A 317 -0.07 -10.95 4.48
N THR A 318 0.91 -10.12 4.83
CA THR A 318 0.68 -9.02 5.77
C THR A 318 1.25 -7.74 5.21
N HIS A 319 0.63 -6.60 5.51
CA HIS A 319 1.08 -5.31 4.99
C HIS A 319 1.13 -4.23 6.08
N ASN A 320 1.60 -4.65 7.26
CA ASN A 320 1.53 -3.89 8.51
C ASN A 320 2.18 -2.50 8.45
N HIS A 321 3.43 -2.41 7.96
CA HIS A 321 4.17 -1.15 7.99
C HIS A 321 3.63 -0.11 7.00
N PRO A 322 3.33 -0.45 5.73
CA PRO A 322 2.75 0.54 4.84
C PRO A 322 1.34 0.97 5.26
N THR A 323 0.51 0.06 5.80
CA THR A 323 -0.82 0.41 6.35
C THR A 323 -0.73 1.38 7.53
N GLU A 324 0.38 1.40 8.27
CA GLU A 324 0.61 2.37 9.34
C GLU A 324 0.94 3.78 8.84
N ILE A 325 1.54 3.89 7.65
CA ILE A 325 1.97 5.15 7.05
C ILE A 325 0.87 5.70 6.13
N GLU A 326 0.29 4.85 5.30
CA GLU A 326 -0.76 5.15 4.35
C GLU A 326 -1.78 3.97 4.36
N PRO A 327 -2.85 4.07 5.16
CA PRO A 327 -3.72 2.93 5.43
C PRO A 327 -4.53 2.45 4.22
N PHE A 328 -4.93 3.34 3.31
CA PHE A 328 -5.81 2.97 2.21
C PHE A 328 -5.07 2.08 1.22
N GLY A 329 -3.97 2.60 0.67
CA GLY A 329 -3.09 1.89 -0.24
C GLY A 329 -2.43 0.71 0.43
N GLY A 330 -1.96 0.84 1.68
CA GLY A 330 -1.36 -0.28 2.42
C GLY A 330 -2.27 -1.51 2.50
N ALA A 331 -3.54 -1.33 2.85
CA ALA A 331 -4.50 -2.44 2.92
C ALA A 331 -4.99 -2.89 1.52
N ALA A 332 -5.16 -1.97 0.58
CA ALA A 332 -5.55 -2.27 -0.79
C ALA A 332 -4.48 -3.13 -1.50
N THR A 333 -3.20 -2.76 -1.37
CA THR A 333 -2.09 -3.49 -1.98
C THR A 333 -1.77 -4.79 -1.26
N CYS A 334 -2.09 -4.91 0.05
CA CYS A 334 -2.08 -6.19 0.77
C CYS A 334 -2.98 -7.21 0.07
N LEU A 335 -4.25 -6.87 -0.12
CA LEU A 335 -5.20 -7.74 -0.82
C LEU A 335 -4.76 -7.96 -2.28
N GLY A 336 -4.28 -6.92 -2.96
CA GLY A 336 -3.77 -7.04 -4.32
C GLY A 336 -2.59 -8.02 -4.46
N GLY A 337 -1.65 -8.02 -3.52
CA GLY A 337 -0.54 -8.98 -3.46
C GLY A 337 -1.03 -10.40 -3.24
N ALA A 338 -1.84 -10.59 -2.19
CA ALA A 338 -2.43 -11.88 -1.84
C ALA A 338 -3.29 -12.48 -2.97
N ILE A 339 -3.92 -11.66 -3.82
CA ILE A 339 -4.64 -12.11 -5.03
C ILE A 339 -3.65 -12.53 -6.13
N ARG A 340 -2.61 -11.74 -6.39
CA ARG A 340 -1.66 -12.01 -7.48
C ARG A 340 -0.85 -13.29 -7.26
N ASP A 341 -0.57 -13.62 -6.00
CA ASP A 341 0.21 -14.80 -5.64
C ASP A 341 -0.42 -16.11 -6.17
N PRO A 342 -1.68 -16.46 -5.88
CA PRO A 342 -2.35 -17.58 -6.52
C PRO A 342 -2.52 -17.40 -8.04
N LEU A 343 -2.83 -16.19 -8.52
CA LEU A 343 -3.04 -15.96 -9.97
C LEU A 343 -1.79 -16.25 -10.80
N SER A 344 -0.59 -16.09 -10.23
CA SER A 344 0.66 -16.46 -10.89
C SER A 344 0.73 -17.95 -11.25
N GLY A 345 0.06 -18.81 -10.48
CA GLY A 345 -0.13 -20.23 -10.75
C GLY A 345 -1.28 -20.53 -11.73
N ARG A 346 -1.78 -19.52 -12.46
CA ARG A 346 -2.93 -19.62 -13.38
C ARG A 346 -4.23 -20.10 -12.72
N SER A 347 -4.38 -19.80 -11.44
CA SER A 347 -5.60 -20.12 -10.69
C SER A 347 -6.65 -19.02 -10.81
N TYR A 348 -7.81 -19.23 -10.17
CA TYR A 348 -8.85 -18.22 -10.01
C TYR A 348 -9.08 -17.99 -8.51
N VAL A 349 -9.01 -16.73 -8.06
CA VAL A 349 -9.24 -16.38 -6.66
C VAL A 349 -10.74 -16.16 -6.44
N TYR A 350 -11.37 -17.02 -5.65
CA TYR A 350 -12.83 -16.98 -5.46
C TYR A 350 -13.27 -16.37 -4.12
N GLN A 351 -12.37 -16.31 -3.12
CA GLN A 351 -12.68 -15.79 -1.79
C GLN A 351 -11.44 -15.14 -1.14
N ALA A 352 -11.67 -14.05 -0.40
CA ALA A 352 -10.68 -13.44 0.49
C ALA A 352 -11.11 -13.52 1.96
N MET A 353 -10.14 -13.38 2.85
CA MET A 353 -10.33 -13.17 4.28
C MET A 353 -9.52 -11.97 4.74
N ARG A 354 -10.01 -11.29 5.78
CA ARG A 354 -9.32 -10.16 6.41
C ARG A 354 -9.23 -10.37 7.91
N VAL A 355 -8.02 -10.45 8.44
CA VAL A 355 -7.77 -10.62 9.88
C VAL A 355 -6.87 -9.50 10.35
N THR A 356 -7.39 -8.64 11.23
CA THR A 356 -6.72 -7.39 11.60
C THR A 356 -6.59 -7.22 13.10
N GLY A 357 -5.57 -6.47 13.52
CA GLY A 357 -5.28 -6.17 14.91
C GLY A 357 -4.98 -4.68 15.08
N ALA A 358 -5.75 -3.99 15.90
CA ALA A 358 -5.64 -2.55 16.11
C ALA A 358 -5.66 -2.17 17.59
N SER A 359 -5.10 -1.00 17.92
CA SER A 359 -5.40 -0.36 19.20
C SER A 359 -6.79 0.27 19.19
N ASP A 360 -7.21 0.81 20.33
CA ASP A 360 -8.51 1.48 20.49
C ASP A 360 -8.73 2.57 19.41
N PRO A 361 -9.70 2.41 18.48
CA PRO A 361 -10.00 3.40 17.44
C PRO A 361 -10.73 4.62 18.00
N LEU A 362 -11.12 4.62 19.27
CA LEU A 362 -11.74 5.76 19.95
C LEU A 362 -10.73 6.63 20.69
N LEU A 363 -9.43 6.31 20.60
CA LEU A 363 -8.38 7.10 21.23
C LEU A 363 -8.40 8.54 20.67
N PRO A 364 -8.47 9.57 21.55
CA PRO A 364 -8.38 10.97 21.12
C PRO A 364 -7.10 11.24 20.34
N VAL A 365 -7.18 12.12 19.33
CA VAL A 365 -6.04 12.43 18.45
C VAL A 365 -4.84 12.95 19.27
N GLU A 366 -5.07 13.70 20.34
CA GLU A 366 -4.05 14.25 21.24
C GLU A 366 -3.28 13.17 22.01
N LYS A 367 -3.85 11.96 22.15
CA LYS A 367 -3.20 10.79 22.78
C LYS A 367 -2.51 9.88 21.76
N THR A 368 -2.53 10.23 20.48
CA THR A 368 -1.83 9.48 19.43
C THR A 368 -0.32 9.62 19.64
N ILE A 369 0.43 8.53 19.41
CA ILE A 369 1.89 8.55 19.44
C ILE A 369 2.40 9.60 18.46
N LYS A 370 3.28 10.49 18.92
CA LYS A 370 3.85 11.56 18.09
C LYS A 370 4.48 10.98 16.82
N GLY A 371 4.03 11.47 15.66
CA GLY A 371 4.49 11.00 14.34
C GLY A 371 3.71 9.82 13.76
N LYS A 372 2.76 9.25 14.49
CA LYS A 372 1.87 8.18 14.01
C LYS A 372 0.51 8.76 13.59
N LEU A 373 -0.15 8.10 12.64
CA LEU A 373 -1.56 8.39 12.34
C LEU A 373 -2.47 7.97 13.52
N PRO A 374 -3.59 8.68 13.76
CA PRO A 374 -4.56 8.27 14.77
C PRO A 374 -5.09 6.86 14.52
N PRO A 375 -5.28 6.02 15.56
CA PRO A 375 -5.80 4.65 15.41
C PRO A 375 -7.11 4.59 14.63
N ARG A 376 -8.03 5.54 14.85
CA ARG A 376 -9.28 5.65 14.09
C ARG A 376 -9.03 5.73 12.59
N LYS A 377 -8.14 6.64 12.18
CA LYS A 377 -7.80 6.91 10.78
C LYS A 377 -7.23 5.66 10.14
N ILE A 378 -6.30 4.97 10.82
CA ILE A 378 -5.73 3.72 10.31
C ILE A 378 -6.83 2.66 10.13
N THR A 379 -7.64 2.42 11.15
CA THR A 379 -8.68 1.38 11.12
C THR A 379 -9.72 1.60 10.03
N THR A 380 -10.31 2.80 9.96
CA THR A 380 -11.38 3.06 9.00
C THR A 380 -10.86 3.17 7.57
N THR A 381 -9.69 3.79 7.38
CA THR A 381 -9.12 3.98 6.04
C THR A 381 -8.53 2.67 5.49
N ALA A 382 -7.93 1.81 6.32
CA ALA A 382 -7.51 0.48 5.91
C ALA A 382 -8.69 -0.41 5.49
N ALA A 383 -9.80 -0.36 6.25
CA ALA A 383 -11.02 -1.07 5.87
C ALA A 383 -11.56 -0.59 4.51
N ALA A 384 -11.59 0.73 4.29
CA ALA A 384 -12.00 1.30 3.01
C ALA A 384 -11.09 0.89 1.85
N GLY A 385 -9.76 0.90 2.05
CA GLY A 385 -8.78 0.48 1.06
C GLY A 385 -8.92 -0.98 0.66
N TYR A 386 -8.98 -1.87 1.65
CA TYR A 386 -9.20 -3.31 1.45
C TYR A 386 -10.50 -3.57 0.68
N SER A 387 -11.62 -2.99 1.13
CA SER A 387 -12.92 -3.14 0.45
C SER A 387 -12.92 -2.57 -0.96
N SER A 388 -12.26 -1.42 -1.19
CA SER A 388 -12.18 -0.81 -2.51
C SER A 388 -11.53 -1.75 -3.53
N TYR A 389 -10.40 -2.36 -3.18
CA TYR A 389 -9.68 -3.26 -4.10
C TYR A 389 -10.50 -4.53 -4.38
N GLY A 390 -11.02 -5.18 -3.34
CA GLY A 390 -11.83 -6.39 -3.47
C GLY A 390 -13.09 -6.18 -4.30
N ASN A 391 -13.81 -5.07 -4.08
CA ASN A 391 -15.03 -4.75 -4.82
C ASN A 391 -14.76 -4.45 -6.29
N GLN A 392 -13.68 -3.73 -6.60
CA GLN A 392 -13.34 -3.38 -8.00
C GLN A 392 -12.98 -4.60 -8.84
N ILE A 393 -12.34 -5.61 -8.24
CA ILE A 393 -11.98 -6.86 -8.93
C ILE A 393 -13.08 -7.93 -8.83
N GLY A 394 -14.17 -7.68 -8.09
CA GLY A 394 -15.28 -8.61 -7.92
C GLY A 394 -15.00 -9.78 -6.98
N LEU A 395 -14.10 -9.61 -6.00
CA LEU A 395 -13.72 -10.64 -5.04
C LEU A 395 -14.51 -10.51 -3.73
N ALA A 396 -15.23 -11.58 -3.37
CA ALA A 396 -15.97 -11.63 -2.10
C ALA A 396 -15.02 -11.81 -0.91
N THR A 397 -15.17 -10.96 0.11
CA THR A 397 -14.52 -11.16 1.41
C THR A 397 -15.43 -11.95 2.32
N GLY A 398 -15.19 -13.26 2.42
CA GLY A 398 -16.08 -14.18 3.13
C GLY A 398 -15.84 -14.26 4.64
N HIS A 399 -14.69 -13.79 5.12
CA HIS A 399 -14.37 -13.75 6.55
C HIS A 399 -13.70 -12.43 6.93
N VAL A 400 -14.18 -11.80 7.99
CA VAL A 400 -13.59 -10.59 8.57
C VAL A 400 -13.50 -10.76 10.07
N ALA A 401 -12.29 -10.60 10.62
CA ALA A 401 -12.05 -10.55 12.05
C ALA A 401 -11.18 -9.33 12.38
N GLU A 402 -11.59 -8.53 13.36
CA GLU A 402 -10.81 -7.40 13.85
C GLU A 402 -10.64 -7.50 15.37
N ILE A 403 -9.39 -7.48 15.82
CA ILE A 403 -8.99 -7.66 17.21
C ILE A 403 -8.52 -6.31 17.75
N TYR A 404 -9.16 -5.83 18.81
CA TYR A 404 -8.75 -4.60 19.49
C TYR A 404 -7.94 -4.94 20.75
N HIS A 405 -6.67 -4.54 20.78
CA HIS A 405 -5.78 -4.79 21.92
C HIS A 405 -4.70 -3.70 22.06
N PRO A 406 -4.36 -3.26 23.30
CA PRO A 406 -3.32 -2.25 23.53
C PRO A 406 -1.95 -2.61 22.93
N GLY A 407 -1.64 -3.91 22.78
CA GLY A 407 -0.41 -4.39 22.15
C GLY A 407 -0.23 -3.97 20.69
N TYR A 408 -1.30 -3.58 19.98
CA TYR A 408 -1.23 -3.07 18.62
C TYR A 408 -1.07 -1.54 18.54
N MET A 409 -0.86 -0.85 19.67
CA MET A 409 -0.73 0.61 19.71
C MET A 409 0.46 1.12 18.90
N ALA A 410 1.57 0.37 18.89
CA ALA A 410 2.75 0.73 18.11
C ALA A 410 2.59 0.37 16.63
N LYS A 411 1.91 -0.75 16.32
CA LYS A 411 1.82 -1.30 14.97
C LYS A 411 0.54 -2.13 14.81
N ARG A 412 -0.26 -1.77 13.81
CA ARG A 412 -1.42 -2.51 13.32
C ARG A 412 -0.97 -3.81 12.67
N MET A 413 -1.78 -4.83 12.88
CA MET A 413 -1.74 -6.06 12.10
C MET A 413 -2.78 -5.96 10.98
N GLU A 414 -2.33 -6.10 9.74
CA GLU A 414 -3.14 -6.16 8.53
C GLU A 414 -2.75 -7.45 7.79
N ILE A 415 -3.66 -8.44 7.80
CA ILE A 415 -3.54 -9.75 7.16
C ILE A 415 -4.71 -9.95 6.21
#